data_AF-A0A929HM27-F1
#
_entry.id   AF-A0A929HM27-F1
#
_cell.length_a   1.000
_cell.length_b   1.000
_cell.length_c   1.000
_cell.angle_alpha   90.00
_cell.angle_beta   90.00
_cell.angle_gamma   90.00
#
_symmetry.space_group_name_H-M   'P 1'
#
loop_
_entity.id
_entity.type
_entity.pdbx_description
1 polymer ?
#
loop_
_entity_poly.entity_id
_entity_poly.type
_entity_poly.pdbx_seq_one_letter_code
_entity_poly.pdbx_strand_id
1 'polypeptide(L)'
;MGSVWGVAACALIIASVLLIWKDKERFEQCHKWMMYTMVGGGWLFVLLYFAGYYFRSEPVDVPRSLVPWFAVHGTLALVALLGATLLLATRDTSDRGFFPGTGLIDRLNNRHRLYGTVVALLWLFTHIGGIVNLYLLR
;
A
#
# COMPACT_ATOMS: atom_id res chain seq x y z
N MET A 1 17.30 6.59 -4.39
CA MET A 1 16.01 6.72 -5.11
C MET A 1 14.79 6.36 -4.26
N GLY A 2 14.89 5.46 -3.26
CA GLY A 2 13.73 5.09 -2.41
C GLY A 2 13.14 6.22 -1.55
N SER A 3 13.94 7.21 -1.13
CA SER A 3 13.47 8.32 -0.30
C SER A 3 12.50 9.28 -1.00
N VAL A 4 12.61 9.43 -2.33
CA VAL A 4 11.75 10.32 -3.12
C VAL A 4 10.30 9.83 -3.09
N TRP A 5 10.10 8.52 -3.16
CA TRP A 5 8.76 7.91 -3.12
C TRP A 5 8.12 7.98 -1.73
N GLY A 6 8.92 7.83 -0.67
CA GLY A 6 8.45 8.05 0.70
C GLY A 6 7.99 9.48 0.96
N VAL A 7 8.74 10.47 0.45
CA VAL A 7 8.37 11.88 0.54
C VAL A 7 7.11 12.19 -0.27
N ALA A 8 6.99 11.64 -1.49
CA ALA A 8 5.80 11.79 -2.31
C ALA A 8 4.55 11.20 -1.65
N ALA A 9 4.66 10.01 -1.03
CA ALA A 9 3.55 9.40 -0.29
C ALA A 9 3.13 10.24 0.93
N CYS A 10 4.09 10.76 1.71
CA CYS A 10 3.80 11.66 2.84
C CYS A 10 3.14 12.97 2.38
N ALA A 11 3.59 13.55 1.27
CA ALA A 11 3.01 14.76 0.71
C ALA A 11 1.54 14.55 0.27
N LEU A 12 1.23 13.40 -0.33
CA LEU A 12 -0.13 13.03 -0.72
C LEU A 12 -1.04 12.85 0.51
N ILE A 13 -0.54 12.23 1.57
CA ILE A 13 -1.27 12.08 2.85
C ILE A 13 -1.55 13.46 3.46
N ILE A 14 -0.55 14.34 3.55
CA ILE A 14 -0.72 15.70 4.10
C ILE A 14 -1.72 16.51 3.25
N ALA A 15 -1.61 16.46 1.92
CA ALA A 15 -2.53 17.14 1.02
C ALA A 15 -3.98 16.67 1.21
N SER A 16 -4.19 15.35 1.36
CA SER A 16 -5.53 14.80 1.62
C SER A 16 -6.11 15.25 2.96
N VAL A 17 -5.29 15.34 4.02
CA VAL A 17 -5.70 15.83 5.34
C VAL A 17 -6.07 17.31 5.30
N LEU A 18 -5.32 18.13 4.55
CA LEU A 18 -5.63 19.56 4.40
C LEU A 18 -6.93 19.80 3.60
N LEU A 19 -7.24 18.92 2.65
CA LEU A 19 -8.46 19.00 1.84
C LEU A 19 -9.74 18.61 2.61
N ILE A 20 -9.63 17.81 3.70
CA ILE A 20 -10.75 17.47 4.61
C ILE A 20 -11.49 18.73 5.12
N TRP A 21 -10.76 19.81 5.36
CA TRP A 21 -11.28 21.02 6.00
C TRP A 21 -12.12 21.90 5.07
N LYS A 22 -12.05 21.68 3.75
CA LYS A 22 -12.58 22.63 2.77
C LYS A 22 -13.85 22.15 2.07
N ASP A 23 -13.95 20.86 1.76
CA ASP A 23 -15.07 20.30 0.98
C ASP A 23 -15.09 18.76 1.07
N LYS A 24 -16.22 18.19 1.52
CA LYS A 24 -16.39 16.74 1.70
C LYS A 24 -16.41 15.97 0.38
N GLU A 25 -16.97 16.53 -0.68
CA GLU A 25 -17.10 15.84 -1.97
C GLU A 25 -15.74 15.78 -2.67
N ARG A 26 -15.01 16.91 -2.66
CA ARG A 26 -13.61 16.94 -3.10
C ARG A 26 -12.71 16.05 -2.27
N PHE A 27 -12.93 15.96 -0.96
CA PHE A 27 -12.19 15.02 -0.11
C PHE A 27 -12.41 13.57 -0.54
N GLU A 28 -13.66 13.15 -0.77
CA GLU A 28 -13.94 11.78 -1.20
C GLU A 28 -13.24 11.46 -2.53
N GLN A 29 -13.31 12.36 -3.51
CA GLN A 29 -12.68 12.14 -4.81
C GLN A 29 -11.15 12.17 -4.72
N CYS A 30 -10.58 13.09 -3.93
CA CYS A 30 -9.15 13.12 -3.66
C CYS A 30 -8.67 11.84 -2.96
N HIS A 31 -9.42 11.36 -1.96
CA HIS A 31 -9.13 10.12 -1.26
C HIS A 31 -9.11 8.93 -2.22
N LYS A 32 -10.11 8.81 -3.10
CA LYS A 32 -10.15 7.76 -4.14
C LYS A 32 -8.91 7.81 -5.03
N TRP A 33 -8.59 8.97 -5.60
CA TRP A 33 -7.41 9.13 -6.45
C TRP A 33 -6.09 8.83 -5.75
N MET A 34 -5.96 9.26 -4.49
CA MET A 34 -4.80 8.95 -3.66
C MET A 34 -4.66 7.44 -3.47
N MET A 35 -5.75 6.76 -3.10
CA MET A 35 -5.74 5.31 -2.90
C MET A 35 -5.38 4.56 -4.19
N TYR A 36 -5.93 4.92 -5.35
CA TYR A 36 -5.53 4.32 -6.63
C TYR A 36 -4.06 4.53 -6.93
N THR A 37 -3.57 5.76 -6.74
CA THR A 37 -2.17 6.10 -7.01
C THR A 37 -1.23 5.31 -6.11
N MET A 38 -1.56 5.20 -4.81
CA MET A 38 -0.76 4.44 -3.85
C MET A 38 -0.76 2.93 -4.15
N VAL A 39 -1.92 2.34 -4.42
CA VAL A 39 -2.03 0.91 -4.74
C VAL A 39 -1.38 0.59 -6.09
N GLY A 40 -1.63 1.39 -7.11
CA GLY A 40 -1.01 1.25 -8.43
C GLY A 40 0.52 1.42 -8.36
N GLY A 41 1.00 2.43 -7.63
CA GLY A 41 2.43 2.62 -7.38
C GLY A 41 3.06 1.46 -6.60
N GLY A 42 2.35 0.91 -5.61
CA GLY A 42 2.77 -0.27 -4.85
C GLY A 42 2.94 -1.51 -5.73
N TRP A 43 1.98 -1.79 -6.61
CA TRP A 43 2.08 -2.89 -7.58
C TRP A 43 3.21 -2.67 -8.58
N LEU A 44 3.36 -1.45 -9.12
CA LEU A 44 4.47 -1.11 -10.00
C LEU A 44 5.81 -1.35 -9.31
N PHE A 45 5.94 -0.96 -8.03
CA PHE A 45 7.14 -1.22 -7.23
C PHE A 45 7.41 -2.73 -7.11
N VAL A 46 6.39 -3.55 -6.80
CA VAL A 46 6.53 -5.02 -6.72
C VAL A 46 6.97 -5.61 -8.06
N LEU A 47 6.40 -5.17 -9.18
CA LEU A 47 6.77 -5.63 -10.52
C LEU A 47 8.22 -5.26 -10.85
N LEU A 48 8.64 -4.02 -10.58
CA LEU A 48 10.01 -3.57 -10.77
C LEU A 48 10.99 -4.31 -9.86
N TYR A 49 10.58 -4.63 -8.64
CA TYR A 49 11.35 -5.44 -7.70
C TYR A 49 11.62 -6.84 -8.29
N PHE A 50 10.57 -7.55 -8.73
CA PHE A 50 10.74 -8.87 -9.35
C PHE A 50 11.53 -8.82 -10.66
N ALA A 51 11.30 -7.82 -11.50
CA ALA A 51 12.09 -7.61 -12.71
C ALA A 51 13.57 -7.42 -12.37
N GLY A 52 13.88 -6.65 -11.31
CA GLY A 52 15.24 -6.46 -10.83
C GLY A 52 15.92 -7.76 -10.40
N TYR A 53 15.20 -8.70 -9.79
CA TYR A 53 15.72 -10.03 -9.48
C TYR A 53 15.89 -10.89 -10.73
N TYR A 54 14.93 -10.87 -11.64
CA TYR A 54 14.96 -11.67 -12.86
C TYR A 54 16.11 -11.27 -13.80
N PHE A 55 16.38 -9.97 -13.93
CA PHE A 55 17.43 -9.44 -14.82
C PHE A 55 18.80 -9.32 -14.16
N ARG A 56 18.93 -9.55 -12.85
CA ARG A 56 20.24 -9.56 -12.18
C ARG A 56 20.94 -10.90 -12.39
N SER A 57 22.20 -10.82 -12.81
CA SER A 57 23.09 -11.98 -12.93
C SER A 57 23.59 -12.50 -11.58
N GLU A 58 23.60 -11.66 -10.54
CA GLU A 58 24.05 -12.03 -9.20
C GLU A 58 22.96 -11.72 -8.14
N PRO A 59 22.64 -12.69 -7.26
CA PRO A 59 21.67 -12.47 -6.19
C PRO A 59 22.18 -11.41 -5.21
N VAL A 60 21.24 -10.62 -4.65
CA VAL A 60 21.57 -9.70 -3.55
C VAL A 60 22.02 -10.54 -2.35
N ASP A 61 23.26 -10.39 -1.94
CA ASP A 61 23.79 -11.09 -0.77
C ASP A 61 23.23 -10.43 0.50
N VAL A 62 22.17 -11.02 1.07
CA VAL A 62 21.54 -10.54 2.30
C VAL A 62 22.12 -11.34 3.46
N PRO A 63 22.70 -10.69 4.50
CA PRO A 63 23.18 -11.39 5.69
C PRO A 63 22.10 -12.32 6.26
N ARG A 64 22.46 -13.59 6.53
CA ARG A 64 21.50 -14.61 6.99
C ARG A 64 20.72 -14.19 8.24
N SER A 65 21.32 -13.37 9.11
CA SER A 65 20.67 -12.80 10.30
C SER A 65 19.52 -11.84 9.99
N LEU A 66 19.52 -11.22 8.81
CA LEU A 66 18.50 -10.26 8.37
C LEU A 66 17.38 -10.91 7.54
N VAL A 67 17.58 -12.14 7.05
CA VAL A 67 16.56 -12.86 6.25
C VAL A 67 15.19 -12.93 6.94
N PRO A 68 15.08 -13.26 8.25
CA PRO A 68 13.78 -13.27 8.92
C PRO A 68 13.09 -11.90 8.93
N TRP A 69 13.88 -10.83 9.11
CA TRP A 69 13.36 -9.46 9.07
C TRP A 69 12.81 -9.10 7.69
N PHE A 70 13.57 -9.35 6.61
CA PHE A 70 13.10 -9.08 5.25
C PHE A 70 11.86 -9.90 4.88
N ALA A 71 11.77 -11.16 5.33
CA ALA A 71 10.60 -12.00 5.10
C ALA A 71 9.34 -11.47 5.79
N VAL A 72 9.43 -11.12 7.08
CA VAL A 72 8.33 -10.53 7.85
C VAL A 72 7.91 -9.20 7.25
N HIS A 73 8.89 -8.34 6.95
CA HIS A 73 8.68 -7.03 6.37
C HIS A 73 7.96 -7.10 5.02
N GLY A 74 8.45 -7.94 4.09
CA GLY A 74 7.85 -8.13 2.78
C GLY A 74 6.45 -8.73 2.86
N THR A 75 6.23 -9.67 3.77
CA THR A 75 4.90 -10.30 3.98
C THR A 75 3.88 -9.28 4.47
N LEU A 76 4.24 -8.47 5.47
CA LEU A 76 3.34 -7.43 5.98
C LEU A 76 3.04 -6.35 4.93
N ALA A 77 4.02 -6.01 4.08
CA ALA A 77 3.82 -5.10 2.96
C ALA A 77 2.84 -5.67 1.93
N LEU A 78 2.96 -6.95 1.60
CA LEU A 78 2.08 -7.61 0.65
C LEU A 78 0.65 -7.73 1.19
N VAL A 79 0.47 -8.06 2.48
CA VAL A 79 -0.85 -8.09 3.13
C VAL A 79 -1.52 -6.72 3.06
N ALA A 80 -0.79 -5.65 3.35
CA ALA A 80 -1.31 -4.29 3.25
C ALA A 80 -1.72 -3.94 1.81
N LEU A 81 -0.88 -4.26 0.82
CA LEU A 81 -1.15 -3.99 -0.59
C LEU A 81 -2.36 -4.77 -1.12
N LEU A 82 -2.45 -6.06 -0.79
CA LEU A 82 -3.60 -6.90 -1.15
C LEU A 82 -4.88 -6.42 -0.48
N GLY A 83 -4.84 -6.08 0.81
CA GLY A 83 -5.97 -5.53 1.53
C GLY A 83 -6.47 -4.21 0.94
N ALA A 84 -5.55 -3.29 0.61
CA ALA A 84 -5.89 -2.03 -0.04
C ALA A 84 -6.49 -2.25 -1.44
N THR A 85 -5.93 -3.18 -2.21
CA THR A 85 -6.45 -3.57 -3.53
C THR A 85 -7.88 -4.09 -3.43
N LEU A 86 -8.15 -4.97 -2.45
CA LEU A 86 -9.48 -5.53 -2.22
C LEU A 86 -10.49 -4.45 -1.82
N LEU A 87 -10.11 -3.55 -0.91
CA LEU A 87 -10.97 -2.45 -0.47
C LEU A 87 -11.33 -1.50 -1.62
N LEU A 88 -10.37 -1.16 -2.48
CA LEU A 88 -10.61 -0.37 -3.69
C LEU A 88 -11.55 -1.10 -4.66
N ALA A 89 -11.23 -2.35 -5.00
CA ALA A 89 -12.02 -3.15 -5.91
C ALA A 89 -13.48 -3.27 -5.44
N THR A 90 -13.71 -3.49 -4.14
CA THR A 90 -15.08 -3.61 -3.59
C THR A 90 -15.85 -2.29 -3.58
N ARG A 91 -15.17 -1.15 -3.53
CA ARG A 91 -15.83 0.17 -3.54
C ARG A 91 -16.25 0.59 -4.95
N ASP A 92 -15.48 0.23 -5.97
CA ASP A 92 -15.80 0.56 -7.37
C ASP A 92 -16.80 -0.40 -8.00
N THR A 93 -16.87 -1.61 -7.47
CA THR A 93 -17.73 -2.68 -7.99
C THR A 93 -19.01 -2.86 -7.18
N SER A 94 -19.34 -1.95 -6.27
CA SER A 94 -20.61 -1.99 -5.52
C SER A 94 -21.82 -2.13 -6.45
N ASP A 95 -21.74 -1.52 -7.65
CA ASP A 95 -22.82 -1.50 -8.63
C ASP A 95 -22.65 -2.55 -9.74
N ARG A 96 -21.46 -3.16 -9.86
CA ARG A 96 -21.10 -4.08 -10.97
C ARG A 96 -20.73 -5.50 -10.53
N GLY A 97 -20.69 -5.76 -9.23
CA GLY A 97 -20.61 -7.09 -8.63
C GLY A 97 -19.34 -7.88 -8.96
N PHE A 98 -18.24 -7.64 -8.25
CA PHE A 98 -17.09 -8.56 -8.27
C PHE A 98 -17.35 -9.83 -7.42
N PHE A 99 -18.25 -9.74 -6.43
CA PHE A 99 -18.67 -10.85 -5.56
C PHE A 99 -20.20 -10.90 -5.38
N PRO A 100 -20.97 -11.13 -6.46
CA PRO A 100 -22.43 -11.15 -6.40
C PRO A 100 -22.93 -12.22 -5.41
N GLY A 101 -23.90 -11.86 -4.56
CA GLY A 101 -24.59 -12.79 -3.65
C GLY A 101 -23.86 -13.18 -2.35
N THR A 102 -22.63 -12.69 -2.10
CA THR A 102 -21.82 -13.10 -0.94
C THR A 102 -21.98 -12.21 0.30
N GLY A 103 -22.64 -11.05 0.18
CA GLY A 103 -22.68 -10.02 1.23
C GLY A 103 -21.30 -9.53 1.68
N LEU A 104 -20.23 -9.86 0.94
CA LEU A 104 -18.86 -9.50 1.28
C LEU A 104 -18.62 -8.01 1.07
N ILE A 105 -19.17 -7.44 -0.01
CA ILE A 105 -19.09 -6.01 -0.35
C ILE A 105 -19.69 -5.17 0.79
N ASP A 106 -20.89 -5.51 1.26
CA ASP A 106 -21.53 -4.79 2.36
C ASP A 106 -20.72 -4.86 3.65
N ARG A 107 -20.18 -6.05 3.99
CA ARG A 107 -19.34 -6.22 5.18
C ARG A 107 -18.04 -5.42 5.10
N LEU A 108 -17.40 -5.39 3.94
CA LEU A 108 -16.17 -4.63 3.72
C LEU A 108 -16.44 -3.13 3.72
N ASN A 109 -17.52 -2.67 3.10
CA ASN A 109 -17.92 -1.26 3.09
C ASN A 109 -18.30 -0.76 4.49
N ASN A 110 -19.08 -1.54 5.25
CA ASN A 110 -19.50 -1.18 6.61
C ASN A 110 -18.33 -1.06 7.59
N ARG A 111 -17.25 -1.80 7.34
CA ARG A 111 -16.02 -1.77 8.15
C ARG A 111 -14.85 -1.12 7.42
N HIS A 112 -15.10 -0.40 6.33
CA HIS A 112 -14.06 0.18 5.47
C HIS A 112 -13.10 1.06 6.26
N ARG A 113 -13.62 1.87 7.18
CA ARG A 113 -12.79 2.73 8.04
C ARG A 113 -11.86 1.92 8.93
N LEU A 114 -12.36 0.84 9.55
CA LEU A 114 -11.56 -0.03 10.42
C LEU A 114 -10.48 -0.76 9.62
N TYR A 115 -10.87 -1.39 8.50
CA TYR A 115 -9.92 -2.11 7.64
C TYR A 115 -8.89 -1.17 7.03
N GLY A 116 -9.31 0.02 6.57
CA GLY A 116 -8.42 1.06 6.08
C GLY A 116 -7.41 1.51 7.13
N THR A 117 -7.82 1.67 8.39
CA THR A 117 -6.90 2.00 9.49
C THR A 117 -5.88 0.89 9.72
N VAL A 118 -6.30 -0.38 9.78
CA VAL A 118 -5.38 -1.52 9.96
C VAL A 118 -4.38 -1.59 8.80
N VAL A 119 -4.86 -1.49 7.56
CA VAL A 119 -4.02 -1.50 6.36
C VAL A 119 -3.03 -0.32 6.37
N ALA A 120 -3.47 0.89 6.76
CA ALA A 120 -2.60 2.05 6.86
C ALA A 120 -1.50 1.88 7.92
N LEU A 121 -1.81 1.26 9.06
CA LEU A 121 -0.80 0.95 10.09
C LEU A 121 0.24 -0.05 9.58
N LEU A 122 -0.21 -1.12 8.91
CA LEU A 122 0.69 -2.08 8.29
C LEU A 122 1.56 -1.43 7.21
N TRP A 123 0.97 -0.55 6.40
CA TRP A 123 1.68 0.21 5.37
C TRP A 123 2.73 1.17 5.97
N LEU A 124 2.40 1.86 7.06
CA LEU A 124 3.35 2.72 7.75
C LEU A 124 4.52 1.93 8.32
N PHE A 125 4.24 0.78 8.97
CA PHE A 125 5.26 -0.13 9.47
C PHE A 125 6.23 -0.57 8.35
N THR A 126 5.71 -0.88 7.17
CA THR A 126 6.54 -1.32 6.03
C THR A 126 7.31 -0.17 5.38
N HIS A 127 6.85 1.08 5.47
CA HIS A 127 7.66 2.21 5.02
C HIS A 127 8.79 2.53 5.99
N ILE A 128 8.52 2.50 7.31
CA ILE A 128 9.55 2.67 8.34
C ILE A 128 10.59 1.55 8.24
N GLY A 129 10.17 0.30 8.11
CA GLY A 129 11.10 -0.81 7.94
C GLY A 129 11.91 -0.72 6.63
N GLY A 130 11.34 -0.16 5.56
CA GLY A 130 12.06 0.11 4.32
C GLY A 130 13.15 1.16 4.50
N ILE A 131 12.89 2.20 5.29
CA ILE A 131 13.92 3.18 5.70
C ILE A 131 15.01 2.49 6.51
N VAL A 132 14.65 1.66 7.49
CA VAL A 132 15.62 0.88 8.28
C VAL A 132 16.48 -0.01 7.38
N ASN A 133 15.89 -0.64 6.35
CA ASN A 133 16.64 -1.45 5.38
C ASN A 133 17.69 -0.64 4.61
N LEU A 134 17.42 0.63 4.29
CA LEU A 134 18.40 1.52 3.65
C LEU A 134 19.61 1.81 4.55
N TYR A 135 19.43 1.76 5.87
CA TYR A 135 20.53 1.89 6.84
C TYR A 135 21.24 0.57 7.09
N LEU A 136 20.52 -0.56 7.13
CA LEU A 136 21.09 -1.89 7.40
C LEU A 136 21.87 -2.47 6.21
N LEU A 137 21.51 -2.08 4.98
CA LEU A 137 22.16 -2.54 3.75
C LEU A 137 23.17 -1.52 3.18
N ARG A 138 23.56 -0.52 3.99
CA ARG A 138 24.63 0.43 3.70
C ARG A 138 25.93 -0.04 4.34
#